data_AF-A0A0S2FAQ4-F1
#
_entry.id   AF-A0A0S2FAQ4-F1
#
_cell.length_a   1.000
_cell.length_b   1.000
_cell.length_c   1.000
_cell.angle_alpha   90.00
_cell.angle_beta   90.00
_cell.angle_gamma   90.00
#
_symmetry.space_group_name_H-M   'P 1'
#
loop_
_entity.id
_entity.type
_entity.pdbx_description
1 polymer ?
#
loop_
_entity_poly.entity_id
_entity_poly.type
_entity_poly.pdbx_seq_one_letter_code
_entity_poly.pdbx_strand_id
1 'polypeptide(L)'
;MENAMDSNASEATAEAVVAKSPTRSSTELQAAFKKDMAYADLRKLVLEGGWTPVVEPACKKNVGGEAEICDQIPELDACSGDGYCIMHFESVSSGEKLDVTTYGMVEDWNVAGEDSRLNVTEWGFAKASKG
;
A
#
# COMPACT_ATOMS: atom_id res chain seq x y z
N MET A 1 64.16 -6.00 27.25
CA MET A 1 63.04 -6.89 27.62
C MET A 1 61.78 -6.07 27.40
N GLU A 2 61.22 -6.18 26.20
CA GLU A 2 60.01 -7.00 25.86
C GLU A 2 58.76 -6.10 26.01
N ASN A 3 57.78 -6.01 25.12
CA ASN A 3 57.52 -6.53 23.78
C ASN A 3 56.49 -5.59 23.12
N ALA A 4 56.45 -5.56 21.79
CA ALA A 4 55.42 -4.91 20.99
C ALA A 4 54.05 -5.61 21.15
N MET A 5 52.96 -4.87 20.91
CA MET A 5 51.77 -5.36 20.22
C MET A 5 50.84 -4.18 19.85
N ASP A 6 50.67 -4.04 18.54
CA ASP A 6 49.75 -3.14 17.85
C ASP A 6 48.29 -3.29 18.33
N SER A 7 47.62 -2.18 18.57
CA SER A 7 46.16 -2.12 18.64
C SER A 7 45.64 -1.32 17.46
N ASN A 8 45.40 -2.06 16.38
CA ASN A 8 44.48 -1.67 15.31
C ASN A 8 43.06 -1.61 15.87
N ALA A 9 42.47 -0.42 15.88
CA ALA A 9 41.02 -0.22 15.86
C ALA A 9 40.80 1.06 15.04
N SER A 10 40.90 0.93 13.72
CA SER A 10 39.76 0.63 12.85
C SER A 10 38.60 1.58 13.16
N GLU A 11 38.55 2.65 12.37
CA GLU A 11 37.35 3.42 12.07
C GLU A 11 36.17 2.45 11.90
N ALA A 12 35.20 2.56 12.80
CA ALA A 12 33.83 2.15 12.51
C ALA A 12 33.05 3.45 12.31
N THR A 13 32.94 3.76 11.03
CA THR A 13 32.13 4.80 10.42
C THR A 13 30.78 4.98 11.11
N ALA A 14 30.52 6.23 11.50
CA ALA A 14 29.17 6.77 11.54
C ALA A 14 28.65 6.86 10.09
N GLU A 15 28.24 5.73 9.52
CA GLU A 15 27.44 5.69 8.29
C GLU A 15 26.03 5.27 8.67
N ALA A 16 25.15 6.27 8.63
CA ALA A 16 23.71 6.18 8.46
C ALA A 16 23.11 4.77 8.54
N VAL A 17 22.43 4.51 9.66
CA VAL A 17 21.21 3.69 9.65
C VAL A 17 20.18 4.39 8.73
N VAL A 18 20.37 4.27 7.42
CA VAL A 18 19.29 4.49 6.47
C VAL A 18 18.24 3.46 6.84
N ALA A 19 17.16 3.91 7.48
CA ALA A 19 16.02 3.08 7.78
C ALA A 19 15.53 2.48 6.46
N LYS A 20 15.91 1.22 6.20
CA LYS A 20 15.26 0.39 5.20
C LYS A 20 13.86 0.15 5.72
N SER A 21 12.93 1.05 5.39
CA SER A 21 11.51 0.75 5.55
C SER A 21 11.24 -0.60 4.87
N PRO A 22 10.52 -1.52 5.52
CA PRO A 22 10.24 -2.81 4.92
C PRO A 22 9.50 -2.58 3.60
N THR A 23 10.08 -3.06 2.51
CA THR A 23 9.42 -3.07 1.21
C THR A 23 8.85 -4.48 1.04
N ARG A 24 7.52 -4.60 0.99
CA ARG A 24 6.86 -5.89 0.74
C ARG A 24 6.69 -6.06 -0.77
N SER A 25 7.15 -7.19 -1.28
CA SER A 25 6.88 -7.62 -2.65
C SER A 25 5.41 -7.99 -2.85
N SER A 26 4.96 -8.06 -4.11
CA SER A 26 3.61 -8.56 -4.41
C SER A 26 3.37 -9.98 -3.94
N THR A 27 4.38 -10.86 -3.99
CA THR A 27 4.25 -12.23 -3.45
C THR A 27 3.96 -12.24 -1.96
N GLU A 28 4.61 -11.36 -1.18
CA GLU A 28 4.37 -11.24 0.27
C GLU A 28 2.98 -10.67 0.56
N LEU A 29 2.56 -9.64 -0.19
CA LEU A 29 1.21 -9.07 -0.08
C LEU A 29 0.13 -10.08 -0.49
N GLN A 30 0.33 -10.80 -1.59
CA GLN A 30 -0.55 -11.87 -2.08
C GLN A 30 -0.80 -12.94 -1.01
N ALA A 31 0.24 -13.30 -0.24
CA ALA A 31 0.13 -14.29 0.83
C ALA A 31 -0.58 -13.74 2.09
N ALA A 32 -0.57 -12.42 2.29
CA ALA A 32 -1.19 -11.77 3.43
C ALA A 32 -2.67 -11.42 3.20
N PHE A 33 -3.06 -11.15 1.95
CA PHE A 33 -4.42 -10.78 1.59
C PHE A 33 -5.39 -11.96 1.71
N LYS A 34 -6.61 -11.65 2.11
CA LYS A 34 -7.69 -12.60 2.27
C LYS A 34 -8.95 -12.01 1.67
N LYS A 35 -9.72 -12.85 0.99
CA LYS A 35 -11.08 -12.48 0.58
C LYS A 35 -11.89 -12.15 1.84
N ASP A 36 -12.74 -11.14 1.73
CA ASP A 36 -13.65 -10.66 2.77
C ASP A 36 -12.94 -10.03 3.99
N MET A 37 -11.65 -9.69 3.89
CA MET A 37 -10.99 -8.87 4.91
C MET A 37 -11.39 -7.39 4.77
N ALA A 38 -11.36 -6.66 5.88
CA ALA A 38 -11.59 -5.22 5.86
C ALA A 38 -10.56 -4.51 4.98
N TYR A 39 -11.03 -3.54 4.20
CA TYR A 39 -10.17 -2.75 3.33
C TYR A 39 -9.06 -2.01 4.11
N ALA A 40 -9.37 -1.47 5.29
CA ALA A 40 -8.39 -0.76 6.11
C ALA A 40 -7.20 -1.64 6.52
N ASP A 41 -7.43 -2.94 6.76
CA ASP A 41 -6.37 -3.90 7.10
C ASP A 41 -5.48 -4.18 5.89
N LEU A 42 -6.08 -4.36 4.70
CA LEU A 42 -5.32 -4.53 3.46
C LEU A 42 -4.49 -3.28 3.17
N ARG A 43 -5.12 -2.11 3.24
CA ARG A 43 -4.49 -0.81 3.00
C ARG A 43 -3.29 -0.60 3.90
N LYS A 44 -3.41 -0.93 5.20
CA LYS A 44 -2.29 -0.86 6.14
C LYS A 44 -1.11 -1.73 5.70
N LEU A 45 -1.35 -2.98 5.30
CA LEU A 45 -0.29 -3.89 4.84
C LEU A 45 0.42 -3.35 3.58
N VAL A 46 -0.34 -2.77 2.66
CA VAL A 46 0.17 -2.17 1.41
C VAL A 46 1.05 -0.96 1.72
N LEU A 47 0.54 0.01 2.51
CA LEU A 47 1.26 1.24 2.83
C LEU A 47 2.52 0.98 3.67
N GLU A 48 2.42 0.12 4.69
CA GLU A 48 3.59 -0.31 5.46
C GLU A 48 4.61 -1.10 4.62
N GLY A 49 4.18 -1.65 3.48
CA GLY A 49 5.01 -2.38 2.54
C GLY A 49 5.71 -1.50 1.50
N GLY A 50 5.65 -0.17 1.62
CA GLY A 50 6.31 0.74 0.68
C GLY A 50 5.59 0.90 -0.65
N TRP A 51 4.28 0.68 -0.68
CA TRP A 51 3.41 1.00 -1.82
C TRP A 51 2.68 2.32 -1.53
N THR A 52 2.42 3.09 -2.57
CA THR A 52 1.75 4.39 -2.46
C THR A 52 0.40 4.39 -3.18
N PRO A 53 -0.60 5.11 -2.65
CA PRO A 53 -1.85 5.38 -3.36
C PRO A 53 -1.58 6.01 -4.73
N VAL A 54 -2.30 5.56 -5.76
CA VAL A 54 -2.32 6.22 -7.07
C VAL A 54 -3.49 7.18 -7.09
N VAL A 55 -3.18 8.49 -7.14
CA VAL A 55 -4.20 9.55 -7.25
C VAL A 55 -4.83 9.49 -8.63
N GLU A 56 -6.12 9.19 -8.71
CA GLU A 56 -6.88 9.18 -9.96
C GLU A 56 -7.60 10.53 -10.17
N PRO A 57 -7.14 11.38 -11.11
CA PRO A 57 -7.76 12.69 -11.35
C PRO A 57 -9.21 12.57 -11.83
N ALA A 58 -9.58 11.45 -12.44
CA ALA A 58 -10.94 11.19 -12.88
C ALA A 58 -11.87 10.69 -11.76
N CYS A 59 -11.39 10.47 -10.52
CA CYS A 59 -12.20 9.91 -9.44
C CYS A 59 -13.55 10.63 -9.27
N LYS A 60 -13.52 11.96 -9.17
CA LYS A 60 -14.74 12.80 -9.05
C LYS A 60 -15.71 12.55 -10.20
N LYS A 61 -15.20 12.39 -11.43
CA LYS A 61 -16.06 12.05 -12.58
C LYS A 61 -16.61 10.63 -12.47
N ASN A 62 -15.79 9.67 -12.06
CA ASN A 62 -16.12 8.24 -12.03
C ASN A 62 -17.13 7.88 -10.93
N VAL A 63 -17.08 8.58 -9.79
CA VAL A 63 -18.03 8.45 -8.67
C VAL A 63 -19.31 9.28 -8.84
N GLY A 64 -19.40 10.11 -9.88
CA GLY A 64 -20.61 10.87 -10.23
C GLY A 64 -20.70 12.32 -9.73
N GLY A 65 -19.59 13.00 -9.46
CA GLY A 65 -19.57 14.44 -9.15
C GLY A 65 -18.43 14.88 -8.20
N GLU A 66 -18.61 16.01 -7.52
CA GLU A 66 -17.68 16.46 -6.48
C GLU A 66 -17.83 15.60 -5.21
N ALA A 67 -17.32 14.37 -5.25
CA ALA A 67 -17.32 13.50 -4.07
C ALA A 67 -16.06 13.76 -3.23
N GLU A 68 -16.28 14.24 -2.01
CA GLU A 68 -15.22 14.49 -1.01
C GLU A 68 -14.44 13.21 -0.66
N ILE A 69 -15.05 12.03 -0.88
CA ILE A 69 -14.39 10.73 -0.65
C ILE A 69 -13.14 10.55 -1.50
N CYS A 70 -13.09 11.12 -2.71
CA CYS A 70 -11.90 11.12 -3.57
C CYS A 70 -10.74 11.92 -2.98
N ASP A 71 -11.03 12.93 -2.15
CA ASP A 71 -9.99 13.71 -1.46
C ASP A 71 -9.51 13.01 -0.18
N GLN A 72 -10.28 12.04 0.34
CA GLN A 72 -9.96 11.25 1.53
C GLN A 72 -9.27 9.92 1.22
N ILE A 73 -9.59 9.32 0.07
CA ILE A 73 -9.08 8.04 -0.40
C ILE A 73 -8.34 8.29 -1.71
N PRO A 74 -7.06 8.71 -1.67
CA PRO A 74 -6.33 9.07 -2.87
C PRO A 74 -6.24 7.92 -3.88
N GLU A 75 -6.19 6.68 -3.40
CA GLU A 75 -6.16 5.48 -4.25
C GLU A 75 -7.50 5.14 -4.93
N LEU A 76 -8.61 5.83 -4.61
CA LEU A 76 -9.93 5.53 -5.18
C LEU A 76 -10.00 5.98 -6.64
N ASP A 77 -10.35 5.05 -7.53
CA ASP A 77 -10.67 5.34 -8.93
C ASP A 77 -12.16 5.52 -9.13
N ALA A 78 -12.94 4.50 -8.76
CA ALA A 78 -14.37 4.49 -8.96
C ALA A 78 -15.04 3.84 -7.76
N CYS A 79 -16.21 4.35 -7.38
CA CYS A 79 -17.13 3.65 -6.49
C CYS A 79 -18.56 3.90 -6.95
N SER A 80 -19.30 2.82 -7.22
CA SER A 80 -20.71 2.88 -7.61
C SER A 80 -21.62 2.93 -6.39
N GLY A 81 -22.84 3.44 -6.58
CA GLY A 81 -23.83 3.59 -5.50
C GLY A 81 -24.35 2.27 -4.91
N ASP A 82 -23.97 1.12 -5.46
CA ASP A 82 -24.23 -0.21 -4.90
C ASP A 82 -23.10 -0.71 -3.97
N GLY A 83 -22.02 0.06 -3.84
CA GLY A 83 -20.91 -0.22 -2.93
C GLY A 83 -19.71 -0.92 -3.58
N TYR A 84 -19.71 -1.14 -4.89
CA TYR A 84 -18.54 -1.66 -5.60
C TYR A 84 -17.52 -0.53 -5.82
N CYS A 85 -16.30 -0.67 -5.27
CA CYS A 85 -15.24 0.31 -5.48
C CYS A 85 -13.94 -0.34 -6.01
N ILE A 86 -13.16 0.45 -6.74
CA ILE A 86 -11.84 0.10 -7.29
C ILE A 86 -10.80 1.05 -6.70
N MET A 87 -9.70 0.48 -6.21
CA MET A 87 -8.57 1.20 -5.62
C MET A 87 -7.25 0.81 -6.30
N HIS A 88 -6.33 1.76 -6.44
CA HIS A 88 -5.03 1.56 -7.08
C HIS A 88 -3.85 1.96 -6.21
N PHE A 89 -2.85 1.09 -6.17
CA PHE A 89 -1.56 1.36 -5.53
C PHE A 89 -0.41 1.07 -6.49
N GLU A 90 0.74 1.70 -6.24
CA GLU A 90 1.98 1.45 -6.97
C GLU A 90 3.13 1.21 -6.00
N SER A 91 3.96 0.20 -6.29
CA SER A 91 5.16 -0.07 -5.51
C SER A 91 6.24 0.96 -5.82
N VAL A 92 6.72 1.66 -4.80
CA VAL A 92 7.80 2.65 -4.96
C VAL A 92 9.10 1.99 -5.45
N SER A 93 9.31 0.71 -5.11
CA SER A 93 10.54 -0.02 -5.42
C SER A 93 10.59 -0.60 -6.83
N SER A 94 9.44 -1.04 -7.36
CA SER A 94 9.36 -1.84 -8.59
C SER A 94 8.49 -1.22 -9.68
N GLY A 95 7.70 -0.19 -9.35
CA GLY A 95 6.66 0.37 -10.22
C GLY A 95 5.49 -0.58 -10.50
N GLU A 96 5.44 -1.73 -9.84
CA GLU A 96 4.34 -2.67 -10.00
C GLU A 96 3.04 -2.06 -9.46
N LYS A 97 1.93 -2.31 -10.16
CA LYS A 97 0.61 -1.82 -9.79
C LYS A 97 -0.17 -2.90 -9.05
N LEU A 98 -0.98 -2.47 -8.10
CA LEU A 98 -1.93 -3.28 -7.36
C LEU A 98 -3.32 -2.66 -7.54
N ASP A 99 -4.23 -3.45 -8.09
CA ASP A 99 -5.65 -3.13 -8.19
C ASP A 99 -6.39 -3.90 -7.09
N VAL A 100 -7.25 -3.21 -6.35
CA VAL A 100 -8.06 -3.79 -5.27
C VAL A 100 -9.52 -3.47 -5.53
N THR A 101 -10.36 -4.51 -5.52
CA THR A 101 -11.81 -4.38 -5.60
C THR A 101 -12.40 -4.58 -4.22
N THR A 102 -13.31 -3.68 -3.82
CA THR A 102 -14.06 -3.78 -2.58
C THR A 102 -15.55 -3.79 -2.84
N TYR A 103 -16.32 -4.34 -1.90
CA TYR A 103 -17.77 -4.20 -1.86
C TYR A 103 -18.24 -3.77 -0.48
N GLY A 104 -19.13 -2.77 -0.43
CA GLY A 104 -19.81 -2.33 0.79
C GLY A 104 -19.78 -0.81 1.01
N MET A 105 -19.71 -0.38 2.27
CA MET A 105 -19.86 1.04 2.65
C MET A 105 -18.51 1.76 2.59
N VAL A 106 -18.28 2.57 1.55
CA VAL A 106 -16.99 3.27 1.34
C VAL A 106 -16.60 4.19 2.50
N GLU A 107 -17.55 4.65 3.30
CA GLU A 107 -17.31 5.45 4.51
C GLU A 107 -16.49 4.69 5.57
N ASP A 108 -16.51 3.35 5.53
CA ASP A 108 -15.75 2.49 6.42
C ASP A 108 -14.31 2.22 5.90
N TRP A 109 -13.82 2.99 4.93
CA TRP A 109 -12.49 2.79 4.32
C TRP A 109 -11.32 2.75 5.33
N ASN A 110 -11.50 3.38 6.50
CA ASN A 110 -10.52 3.40 7.58
C ASN A 110 -10.97 2.62 8.83
N VAL A 111 -12.01 1.79 8.72
CA VAL A 111 -12.47 0.88 9.78
C VAL A 111 -11.85 -0.48 9.54
N ALA A 112 -11.15 -1.01 10.55
CA ALA A 112 -10.42 -2.26 10.52
C ALA A 112 -11.22 -3.41 11.17
N GLY A 113 -10.80 -4.65 10.90
CA GLY A 113 -11.38 -5.84 11.52
C GLY A 113 -12.84 -6.08 11.15
N GLU A 114 -13.53 -6.84 12.00
CA GLU A 114 -14.90 -7.31 11.76
C GLU A 114 -15.96 -6.19 11.84
N ASP A 115 -15.60 -5.02 12.35
CA ASP A 115 -16.49 -3.85 12.42
C ASP A 115 -16.63 -3.15 11.06
N SER A 116 -15.76 -3.45 10.08
CA SER A 116 -15.79 -2.82 8.77
C SER A 116 -16.90 -3.39 7.89
N ARG A 117 -17.64 -2.50 7.23
CA ARG A 117 -18.59 -2.88 6.17
C ARG A 117 -18.00 -2.73 4.76
N LEU A 118 -16.71 -2.42 4.62
CA LEU A 118 -16.02 -2.34 3.33
C LEU A 118 -15.03 -3.49 3.19
N ASN A 119 -15.41 -4.51 2.42
CA ASN A 119 -14.65 -5.74 2.35
C ASN A 119 -13.96 -5.92 1.00
N VAL A 120 -12.74 -6.43 1.03
CA VAL A 120 -11.96 -6.77 -0.16
C VAL A 120 -12.56 -8.01 -0.81
N THR A 121 -12.94 -7.91 -2.08
CA THR A 121 -13.54 -9.02 -2.82
C THR A 121 -12.58 -9.64 -3.83
N GLU A 122 -11.62 -8.86 -4.35
CA GLU A 122 -10.64 -9.24 -5.34
C GLU A 122 -9.41 -8.32 -5.31
N TRP A 123 -8.26 -8.81 -5.77
CA TRP A 123 -7.05 -8.01 -5.98
C TRP A 123 -6.20 -8.59 -7.12
N GLY A 124 -5.40 -7.74 -7.78
CA GLY A 124 -4.53 -8.14 -8.88
C GLY A 124 -3.24 -7.32 -8.93
N PHE A 125 -2.13 -7.97 -9.29
CA PHE A 125 -0.84 -7.32 -9.50
C PHE A 125 -0.50 -7.25 -10.98
N ALA A 126 -0.08 -6.08 -11.46
CA ALA A 126 0.34 -5.87 -12.83
C ALA A 126 1.74 -5.25 -12.87
N LYS A 127 2.66 -5.88 -13.61
CA LYS A 127 4.01 -5.35 -13.85
C LYS A 127 3.94 -3.97 -14.50
N ALA A 128 4.84 -3.07 -14.11
CA ALA A 128 5.09 -1.86 -14.88
C ALA A 128 5.37 -2.23 -16.34
N SER A 129 4.58 -1.72 -17.29
CA SER A 129 4.91 -1.83 -18.70
C SER A 129 6.17 -1.02 -18.94
N LYS A 130 7.25 -1.69 -19.36
CA LYS A 130 8.46 -1.00 -19.83
C LYS A 130 8.09 -0.20 -21.06
N GLY A 131 8.08 1.13 -20.94
CA GLY A 131 8.08 2.04 -22.08
C GLY A 131 9.40 1.98 -22.83
#